data_AF-A0A2E6WEB1-F1
#
_entry.id   AF-A0A2E6WEB1-F1
#
_cell.length_a   1.000
_cell.length_b   1.000
_cell.length_c   1.000
_cell.angle_alpha   90.00
_cell.angle_beta   90.00
_cell.angle_gamma   90.00
#
_symmetry.space_group_name_H-M   'P 1'
#
loop_
_entity.id
_entity.type
_entity.pdbx_description
1 polymer ?
#
loop_
_entity_poly.entity_id
_entity_poly.type
_entity_poly.pdbx_seq_one_letter_code
_entity_poly.pdbx_strand_id
1 'polypeptide(L)'
;MRIRRIFLPLLALLISLSPGLVVGAADESFLGVTRQGNGIPVTAPVDFFDVQNTSTRILVVGGVFGDETVKDATKLARQLAGGDNFLLAVCPDLYPDQTGAKEVTPADKKSFYQSQSNPEYQYLIGWSAYHLVDTIVLLDSASTQGIVLNESAQTRKYRLPVQDNPATEQTNYLNAITEGSKYFGVPLEAISLAYEDELEFAAESIKGAAQTKGKSATRQNFEQKAMDAKGAIEQLLDVYGRKMDRISYIPALAVMSQITCHNLEFENTLDGDKTRKVVEPLLKQSLPKSGSEIAGNLVFVTHLMYPLYPVEYQQACRERIWDVAGLYDSNPTEYDGLRMMPFHSEMSDAVFMGGPLLSLAGSLGKSQYFNACLSHLQACASMNQLENGLYRHSPLDQAAWGRGNGFAALGAAMSLVQVPHNTKGWEQSKASFVKHIEALVKHQGITGSWHQVIDHPESYSEFTSTCMIAAAIKIGVNGGILDASDYYQVLEKAELATLRRIAADGSINNVCTGTGKQKDFRAYLDREALQSRNDRAGAMALMFLTLQYQEKLFQRNEK
;
A
#
# COMPACT_ATOMS: atom_id res chain seq x y z
N MET A 1 2.49 42.57 35.27
CA MET A 1 3.42 43.71 35.35
C MET A 1 4.66 43.30 34.57
N ARG A 2 4.69 43.59 33.25
CA ARG A 2 5.43 44.70 32.61
C ARG A 2 6.95 44.51 32.76
N ILE A 3 7.81 44.52 31.72
CA ILE A 3 7.78 45.05 30.34
C ILE A 3 9.07 44.48 29.67
N ARG A 4 9.01 43.80 28.51
CA ARG A 4 9.20 44.30 27.12
C ARG A 4 10.53 45.06 26.92
N ARG A 5 11.31 44.81 25.85
CA ARG A 5 11.11 45.34 24.48
C ARG A 5 12.22 44.80 23.54
N ILE A 6 12.16 44.68 22.18
CA ILE A 6 11.17 44.88 21.08
C ILE A 6 11.88 44.47 19.74
N PHE A 7 11.16 43.74 18.86
CA PHE A 7 11.02 43.75 17.36
C PHE A 7 12.20 44.00 16.38
N LEU A 8 12.52 43.11 15.40
CA LEU A 8 11.96 42.84 14.02
C LEU A 8 12.39 43.88 12.94
N PRO A 9 12.34 43.65 11.58
CA PRO A 9 12.43 42.46 10.70
C PRO A 9 13.24 42.69 9.36
N LEU A 10 13.17 41.71 8.42
CA LEU A 10 13.42 41.76 6.95
C LEU A 10 14.85 41.97 6.39
N LEU A 11 15.40 40.91 5.77
CA LEU A 11 15.97 40.99 4.41
C LEU A 11 15.95 39.61 3.73
N ALA A 12 14.90 39.38 2.94
CA ALA A 12 14.94 38.46 1.82
C ALA A 12 15.43 39.24 0.59
N LEU A 13 16.53 38.82 -0.05
CA LEU A 13 16.73 38.77 -1.50
C LEU A 13 18.20 38.46 -1.85
N LEU A 14 18.37 37.58 -2.84
CA LEU A 14 19.52 37.47 -3.76
C LEU A 14 20.79 36.78 -3.22
N ILE A 15 20.85 35.44 -3.35
CA ILE A 15 21.65 34.82 -4.43
C ILE A 15 20.86 33.60 -4.96
N SER A 16 20.07 33.87 -6.00
CA SER A 16 19.55 32.90 -6.94
C SER A 16 20.63 32.60 -7.98
N LEU A 17 21.03 31.32 -8.12
CA LEU A 17 21.51 30.78 -9.38
C LEU A 17 21.04 29.32 -9.48
N SER A 18 19.78 29.14 -9.88
CA SER A 18 19.40 28.03 -10.77
C SER A 18 19.76 28.42 -12.20
N PRO A 19 20.17 27.46 -13.03
CA PRO A 19 19.24 27.00 -14.07
C PRO A 19 19.24 25.46 -14.16
N GLY A 20 18.13 24.74 -14.22
CA GLY A 20 16.76 25.16 -14.46
C GLY A 20 15.79 24.36 -13.59
N LEU A 21 14.84 25.08 -13.02
CA LEU A 21 13.53 24.53 -12.73
C LEU A 21 12.93 24.14 -14.09
N VAL A 22 12.88 22.85 -14.38
CA VAL A 22 12.08 22.33 -15.48
C VAL A 22 10.63 22.61 -15.11
N VAL A 23 9.95 23.36 -15.96
CA VAL A 23 8.49 23.49 -15.93
C VAL A 23 7.91 22.09 -16.19
N GLY A 24 7.23 21.53 -15.19
CA GLY A 24 6.20 20.50 -15.36
C GLY A 24 6.62 19.22 -16.09
N ALA A 25 7.41 18.37 -15.45
CA ALA A 25 7.31 16.93 -15.67
C ALA A 25 6.79 16.33 -14.36
N ALA A 26 5.60 15.74 -14.39
CA ALA A 26 5.24 14.79 -13.34
C ALA A 26 6.29 13.68 -13.34
N ASP A 27 6.67 13.18 -12.16
CA ASP A 27 7.50 11.97 -12.05
C ASP A 27 7.00 10.92 -13.05
N GLU A 28 7.92 10.21 -13.74
CA GLU A 28 7.57 9.13 -14.65
C GLU A 28 6.58 8.19 -13.95
N SER A 29 5.34 8.19 -14.44
CA SER A 29 4.25 7.40 -13.88
C SER A 29 3.98 6.25 -14.82
N PHE A 30 3.55 5.12 -14.26
CA PHE A 30 3.32 3.91 -15.01
C PHE A 30 1.93 3.35 -14.71
N LEU A 31 1.22 2.88 -15.74
CA LEU A 31 0.00 2.08 -15.51
C LEU A 31 0.35 0.74 -14.86
N GLY A 32 1.49 0.17 -15.27
CA GLY A 32 1.91 -1.17 -14.90
C GLY A 32 3.18 -1.61 -15.62
N VAL A 33 3.39 -2.92 -15.65
CA VAL A 33 4.55 -3.56 -16.27
C VAL A 33 4.12 -4.57 -17.34
N THR A 34 4.72 -4.47 -18.51
CA THR A 34 4.46 -5.39 -19.62
C THR A 34 4.92 -6.80 -19.31
N ARG A 35 4.58 -7.78 -20.16
CA ARG A 35 5.13 -9.14 -20.05
C ARG A 35 6.67 -9.17 -20.12
N GLN A 36 7.29 -8.28 -20.89
CA GLN A 36 8.76 -8.21 -21.04
C GLN A 36 9.46 -7.48 -19.89
N GLY A 37 8.71 -6.89 -18.96
CA GLY A 37 9.28 -6.21 -17.79
C GLY A 37 9.51 -4.71 -17.97
N ASN A 38 9.01 -4.11 -19.06
CA ASN A 38 9.06 -2.67 -19.27
C ASN A 38 7.86 -1.98 -18.63
N GLY A 39 8.05 -0.76 -18.12
CA GLY A 39 6.94 0.05 -17.62
C GLY A 39 6.03 0.53 -18.77
N ILE A 40 4.73 0.60 -18.52
CA ILE A 40 3.71 1.16 -19.44
C ILE A 40 3.55 2.66 -19.09
N PRO A 41 4.11 3.60 -19.87
CA PRO A 41 4.17 5.00 -19.45
C PRO A 41 2.80 5.67 -19.44
N VAL A 42 2.54 6.47 -18.40
CA VAL A 42 1.38 7.37 -18.31
C VAL A 42 1.84 8.74 -17.85
N THR A 43 1.23 9.78 -18.42
CA THR A 43 1.48 11.18 -18.03
C THR A 43 0.21 11.76 -17.43
N ALA A 44 0.31 12.48 -16.32
CA ALA A 44 -0.82 13.15 -15.69
C ALA A 44 -0.32 14.35 -14.86
N PRO A 45 -1.10 15.44 -14.71
CA PRO A 45 -0.76 16.52 -13.80
C PRO A 45 -0.80 16.04 -12.35
N VAL A 46 -0.03 16.66 -11.45
CA VAL A 46 0.01 16.31 -10.01
C VAL A 46 -1.39 16.30 -9.37
N ASP A 47 -2.22 17.27 -9.75
CA ASP A 47 -3.61 17.41 -9.30
C ASP A 47 -4.49 16.18 -9.63
N PHE A 48 -4.11 15.37 -10.62
CA PHE A 48 -4.80 14.12 -10.96
C PHE A 48 -4.76 13.11 -9.80
N PHE A 49 -3.69 13.14 -9.01
CA PHE A 49 -3.42 12.20 -7.92
C PHE A 49 -3.98 12.64 -6.58
N ASP A 50 -4.40 13.90 -6.46
CA ASP A 50 -5.04 14.44 -5.27
C ASP A 50 -6.48 13.94 -5.15
N VAL A 51 -6.77 13.15 -4.12
CA VAL A 51 -8.12 12.61 -3.86
C VAL A 51 -9.12 13.66 -3.41
N GLN A 52 -8.66 14.81 -2.93
CA GLN A 52 -9.54 15.93 -2.55
C GLN A 52 -9.96 16.75 -3.77
N ASN A 53 -9.21 16.69 -4.87
CA ASN A 53 -9.57 17.36 -6.12
C ASN A 53 -10.79 16.69 -6.78
N THR A 54 -11.86 17.45 -6.93
CA THR A 54 -13.16 16.99 -7.47
C THR A 54 -13.29 17.13 -8.99
N SER A 55 -12.27 17.66 -9.67
CA SER A 55 -12.27 17.78 -11.13
C SER A 55 -12.39 16.41 -11.78
N THR A 56 -13.13 16.34 -12.88
CA THR A 56 -13.31 15.10 -13.65
C THR A 56 -11.97 14.60 -14.17
N ARG A 57 -11.69 13.31 -14.02
CA ARG A 57 -10.44 12.67 -14.44
C ARG A 57 -10.68 11.80 -15.66
N ILE A 58 -10.05 12.18 -16.77
CA ILE A 58 -10.11 11.41 -18.01
C ILE A 58 -8.77 10.73 -18.24
N LEU A 59 -8.78 9.43 -18.51
CA LEU A 59 -7.61 8.70 -19.00
C LEU A 59 -7.79 8.42 -20.49
N VAL A 60 -6.93 8.99 -21.32
CA VAL A 60 -6.88 8.70 -22.77
C VAL A 60 -5.83 7.62 -23.01
N VAL A 61 -6.21 6.58 -23.75
CA VAL A 61 -5.39 5.40 -24.00
C VAL A 61 -5.28 5.15 -25.50
N GLY A 62 -4.05 5.16 -26.01
CA GLY A 62 -3.72 4.71 -27.36
C GLY A 62 -3.14 3.30 -27.38
N GLY A 63 -2.91 2.80 -28.58
CA GLY A 63 -2.29 1.50 -28.83
C GLY A 63 -3.23 0.31 -28.67
N VAL A 64 -4.50 0.48 -28.28
CA VAL A 64 -5.47 -0.64 -28.18
C VAL A 64 -6.06 -0.97 -29.56
N PHE A 65 -6.59 0.02 -30.27
CA PHE A 65 -7.22 -0.14 -31.58
C PHE A 65 -6.47 0.71 -32.62
N GLY A 66 -5.52 0.09 -33.33
CA GLY A 66 -4.65 0.76 -34.31
C GLY A 66 -3.40 1.40 -33.69
N ASP A 67 -2.26 1.26 -34.35
CA ASP A 67 -0.95 1.72 -33.86
C ASP A 67 -0.76 3.23 -34.05
N GLU A 68 -1.47 3.82 -35.01
CA GLU A 68 -1.56 5.25 -35.26
C GLU A 68 -2.08 6.03 -34.04
N THR A 69 -2.97 5.40 -33.26
CA THR A 69 -3.54 6.01 -32.05
C THR A 69 -2.50 6.35 -30.99
N VAL A 70 -1.31 5.73 -31.04
CA VAL A 70 -0.19 6.04 -30.14
C VAL A 70 0.30 7.47 -30.33
N LYS A 71 0.45 7.89 -31.59
CA LYS A 71 0.84 9.27 -31.92
C LYS A 71 -0.30 10.23 -31.62
N ASP A 72 -1.53 9.81 -31.85
CA ASP A 72 -2.70 10.65 -31.69
C ASP A 72 -3.05 10.92 -30.23
N ALA A 73 -2.89 9.94 -29.34
CA ALA A 73 -2.97 10.16 -27.89
C ALA A 73 -2.05 11.30 -27.43
N THR A 74 -0.81 11.33 -27.95
CA THR A 74 0.17 12.39 -27.64
C THR A 74 -0.23 13.75 -28.23
N LYS A 75 -0.80 13.78 -29.44
CA LYS A 75 -1.30 15.03 -30.06
C LYS A 75 -2.50 15.57 -29.29
N LEU A 76 -3.46 14.71 -28.96
CA LEU A 76 -4.65 15.05 -28.17
C LEU A 76 -4.26 15.57 -26.79
N ALA A 77 -3.25 14.98 -26.14
CA ALA A 77 -2.72 15.48 -24.87
C ALA A 77 -2.33 16.95 -24.96
N ARG A 78 -1.62 17.34 -26.03
CA ARG A 78 -1.18 18.73 -26.25
C ARG A 78 -2.35 19.66 -26.59
N GLN A 79 -3.30 19.19 -27.40
CA GLN A 79 -4.48 19.97 -27.79
C GLN A 79 -5.43 20.23 -26.61
N LEU A 80 -5.53 19.27 -25.69
CA LEU A 80 -6.40 19.35 -24.51
C LEU A 80 -5.70 19.91 -23.27
N ALA A 81 -4.38 20.14 -23.34
CA ALA A 81 -3.62 20.72 -22.24
C ALA A 81 -4.17 22.11 -21.88
N GLY A 82 -4.43 22.33 -20.59
CA GLY A 82 -4.97 23.60 -20.10
C GLY A 82 -6.47 23.79 -20.29
N GLY A 83 -7.24 22.73 -20.59
CA GLY A 83 -8.71 22.80 -20.56
C GLY A 83 -9.21 23.09 -19.14
N ASP A 84 -9.86 24.23 -18.93
CA ASP A 84 -10.16 24.84 -17.61
C ASP A 84 -11.00 24.01 -16.60
N ASN A 85 -11.44 22.78 -16.92
CA ASN A 85 -12.47 22.08 -16.12
C ASN A 85 -12.29 20.57 -15.93
N PHE A 86 -11.17 19.96 -16.35
CA PHE A 86 -10.92 18.54 -16.10
C PHE A 86 -9.42 18.22 -16.09
N LEU A 87 -9.07 17.07 -15.53
CA LEU A 87 -7.71 16.58 -15.43
C LEU A 87 -7.52 15.43 -16.41
N LEU A 88 -6.47 15.53 -17.22
CA LEU A 88 -6.17 14.57 -18.27
C LEU A 88 -4.95 13.73 -17.90
N ALA A 89 -5.12 12.41 -17.89
CA ALA A 89 -4.03 11.45 -17.93
C ALA A 89 -3.97 10.83 -19.33
N VAL A 90 -2.76 10.51 -19.80
CA VAL A 90 -2.53 9.96 -21.13
C VAL A 90 -1.56 8.80 -21.07
N CYS A 91 -2.01 7.64 -21.51
CA CYS A 91 -1.21 6.46 -21.81
C CYS A 91 -1.08 6.36 -23.34
N PRO A 92 0.05 6.79 -23.94
CA PRO A 92 0.18 6.79 -25.39
C PRO A 92 0.05 5.39 -25.98
N ASP A 93 0.65 4.39 -25.34
CA ASP A 93 0.63 3.02 -25.81
C ASP A 93 0.43 2.08 -24.62
N LEU A 94 -0.73 1.40 -24.57
CA LEU A 94 -0.98 0.38 -23.56
C LEU A 94 -0.13 -0.88 -23.77
N TYR A 95 0.33 -1.13 -25.00
CA TYR A 95 0.97 -2.37 -25.43
C TYR A 95 2.35 -2.15 -26.06
N PRO A 96 3.28 -1.42 -25.41
CA PRO A 96 4.53 -0.97 -26.04
C PRO A 96 5.48 -2.10 -26.46
N ASP A 97 5.31 -3.31 -25.90
CA ASP A 97 6.11 -4.49 -26.22
C ASP A 97 5.38 -5.52 -27.09
N GLN A 98 4.12 -5.26 -27.50
CA GLN A 98 3.34 -6.19 -28.29
C GLN A 98 3.16 -5.72 -29.74
N THR A 99 3.38 -6.63 -30.68
CA THR A 99 3.14 -6.41 -32.11
C THR A 99 2.01 -7.30 -32.66
N GLY A 100 1.30 -8.02 -31.78
CA GLY A 100 0.28 -9.02 -32.12
C GLY A 100 -1.16 -8.56 -31.81
N ALA A 101 -2.11 -9.50 -31.86
CA ALA A 101 -3.51 -9.21 -31.53
C ALA A 101 -3.65 -8.81 -30.05
N LYS A 102 -4.36 -7.70 -29.82
CA LYS A 102 -4.54 -7.06 -28.50
C LYS A 102 -5.86 -7.45 -27.83
N GLU A 103 -6.52 -8.46 -28.39
CA GLU A 103 -7.82 -8.98 -27.92
C GLU A 103 -7.70 -9.54 -26.50
N VAL A 104 -8.70 -9.26 -25.67
CA VAL A 104 -8.81 -9.87 -24.34
C VAL A 104 -9.56 -11.20 -24.45
N THR A 105 -8.83 -12.30 -24.35
CA THR A 105 -9.38 -13.64 -24.50
C THR A 105 -10.09 -14.12 -23.22
N PRO A 106 -10.94 -15.16 -23.28
CA PRO A 106 -11.48 -15.80 -22.08
C PRO A 106 -10.41 -16.34 -21.12
N ALA A 107 -9.24 -16.74 -21.65
CA ALA A 107 -8.12 -17.21 -20.83
C ALA A 107 -7.50 -16.07 -20.03
N ASP A 108 -7.37 -14.88 -20.62
CA ASP A 108 -6.92 -13.67 -19.93
C ASP A 108 -7.85 -13.34 -18.77
N LYS A 109 -9.16 -13.27 -19.04
CA LYS A 109 -10.18 -12.98 -18.02
C LYS A 109 -10.16 -13.96 -16.84
N LYS A 110 -9.94 -15.25 -17.11
CA LYS A 110 -9.85 -16.31 -16.10
C LYS A 110 -8.56 -16.22 -15.29
N SER A 111 -7.46 -15.83 -15.92
CA SER A 111 -6.13 -15.72 -15.32
C SER A 111 -5.76 -14.27 -15.02
N PHE A 112 -6.73 -13.39 -14.77
CA PHE A 112 -6.58 -11.92 -14.76
C PHE A 112 -5.22 -11.38 -14.27
N TYR A 113 -4.80 -11.74 -13.05
CA TYR A 113 -3.54 -11.30 -12.46
C TYR A 113 -2.27 -11.97 -13.02
N GLN A 114 -2.43 -13.15 -13.61
CA GLN A 114 -1.37 -14.04 -14.08
C GLN A 114 -1.35 -14.19 -15.60
N SER A 115 -2.17 -13.43 -16.34
CA SER A 115 -2.30 -13.55 -17.80
C SER A 115 -0.94 -13.33 -18.45
N GLN A 116 -0.44 -14.35 -19.13
CA GLN A 116 0.84 -14.29 -19.82
C GLN A 116 0.75 -13.56 -21.15
N SER A 117 -0.39 -13.66 -21.83
CA SER A 117 -0.66 -13.08 -23.15
C SER A 117 -0.99 -11.59 -23.11
N ASN A 118 -1.69 -11.15 -22.07
CA ASN A 118 -2.19 -9.78 -21.96
C ASN A 118 -2.15 -9.32 -20.49
N PRO A 119 -0.99 -9.16 -19.86
CA PRO A 119 -0.93 -8.57 -18.53
C PRO A 119 -1.23 -7.07 -18.53
N GLU A 120 -1.15 -6.36 -19.66
CA GLU A 120 -1.28 -4.91 -19.71
C GLU A 120 -2.73 -4.45 -19.41
N TYR A 121 -3.75 -5.19 -19.85
CA TYR A 121 -5.15 -4.79 -19.60
C TYR A 121 -5.52 -4.80 -18.11
N GLN A 122 -4.95 -5.70 -17.29
CA GLN A 122 -5.21 -5.67 -15.84
C GLN A 122 -4.64 -4.41 -15.18
N TYR A 123 -3.52 -3.90 -15.68
CA TYR A 123 -2.87 -2.69 -15.17
C TYR A 123 -3.66 -1.44 -15.55
N LEU A 124 -4.20 -1.36 -16.77
CA LEU A 124 -5.15 -0.31 -17.14
C LEU A 124 -6.31 -0.21 -16.13
N ILE A 125 -6.91 -1.36 -15.80
CA ILE A 125 -8.07 -1.43 -14.90
C ILE A 125 -7.66 -1.07 -13.46
N GLY A 126 -6.59 -1.67 -12.95
CA GLY A 126 -6.12 -1.45 -11.58
C GLY A 126 -5.66 -0.02 -11.32
N TRP A 127 -4.89 0.55 -12.25
CA TRP A 127 -4.46 1.95 -12.17
C TRP A 127 -5.67 2.89 -12.21
N SER A 128 -6.61 2.66 -13.13
CA SER A 128 -7.81 3.48 -13.25
C SER A 128 -8.67 3.45 -11.98
N ALA A 129 -8.84 2.27 -11.38
CA ALA A 129 -9.55 2.10 -10.11
C ALA A 129 -8.85 2.82 -8.94
N TYR A 130 -7.53 2.71 -8.87
CA TYR A 130 -6.74 3.31 -7.79
C TYR A 130 -6.70 4.85 -7.85
N HIS A 131 -6.68 5.42 -9.05
CA HIS A 131 -6.57 6.87 -9.28
C HIS A 131 -7.92 7.59 -9.47
N LEU A 132 -9.04 6.89 -9.27
CA LEU A 132 -10.40 7.40 -9.40
C LEU A 132 -10.67 8.03 -10.78
N VAL A 133 -10.26 7.32 -11.84
CA VAL A 133 -10.54 7.74 -13.22
C VAL A 133 -12.06 7.77 -13.43
N ASP A 134 -12.58 8.91 -13.86
CA ASP A 134 -14.02 9.09 -14.12
C ASP A 134 -14.45 8.47 -15.45
N THR A 135 -13.59 8.54 -16.46
CA THR A 135 -13.82 7.92 -17.77
C THR A 135 -12.50 7.48 -18.40
N ILE A 136 -12.44 6.22 -18.83
CA ILE A 136 -11.37 5.70 -19.69
C ILE A 136 -11.81 5.92 -21.14
N VAL A 137 -10.98 6.54 -21.96
CA VAL A 137 -11.22 6.77 -23.39
C VAL A 137 -10.18 5.99 -24.19
N LEU A 138 -10.61 4.90 -24.81
CA LEU A 138 -9.81 4.12 -25.75
C LEU A 138 -9.91 4.77 -27.13
N LEU A 139 -8.78 5.19 -27.68
CA LEU A 139 -8.72 5.71 -29.04
C LEU A 139 -8.81 4.57 -30.05
N ASP A 140 -9.54 4.81 -31.13
CA ASP A 140 -9.77 3.88 -32.22
C ASP A 140 -9.62 4.62 -33.55
N SER A 141 -8.75 4.11 -34.40
CA SER A 141 -8.46 4.68 -35.73
C SER A 141 -9.29 4.05 -36.84
N ALA A 142 -10.40 3.38 -36.50
CA ALA A 142 -11.35 2.85 -37.48
C ALA A 142 -11.78 3.91 -38.51
N SER A 143 -12.11 3.41 -39.71
CA SER A 143 -12.46 4.22 -40.89
C SER A 143 -13.85 4.88 -40.83
N THR A 144 -14.49 4.91 -39.66
CA THR A 144 -15.80 5.53 -39.45
C THR A 144 -15.87 6.09 -38.04
N GLN A 145 -16.49 7.27 -37.88
CA GLN A 145 -16.74 7.84 -36.57
C GLN A 145 -17.76 7.03 -35.78
N GLY A 146 -17.49 6.82 -34.50
CA GLY A 146 -18.37 6.01 -33.66
C GLY A 146 -17.93 6.03 -32.20
N ILE A 147 -18.92 5.89 -31.31
CA ILE A 147 -18.66 5.87 -29.87
C ILE A 147 -19.40 4.70 -29.23
N VAL A 148 -18.63 3.80 -28.62
CA VAL A 148 -19.15 2.62 -27.91
C VAL A 148 -18.93 2.81 -26.41
N LEU A 149 -19.95 2.52 -25.60
CA LEU A 149 -19.91 2.70 -24.16
C LEU A 149 -20.05 1.33 -23.47
N ASN A 150 -19.25 1.11 -22.41
CA ASN A 150 -19.46 -0.05 -21.55
C ASN A 150 -20.74 0.10 -20.70
N GLU A 151 -21.18 -0.99 -20.08
CA GLU A 151 -22.40 -1.02 -19.25
C GLU A 151 -22.43 0.08 -18.18
N SER A 152 -21.31 0.30 -17.49
CA SER A 152 -21.21 1.34 -16.46
C SER A 152 -21.38 2.75 -17.04
N ALA A 153 -20.75 3.05 -18.18
CA ALA A 153 -20.84 4.36 -18.83
C ALA A 153 -22.24 4.65 -19.38
N GLN A 154 -23.00 3.63 -19.82
CA GLN A 154 -24.37 3.79 -20.31
C GLN A 154 -25.35 4.34 -19.26
N THR A 155 -25.04 4.19 -17.97
CA THR A 155 -25.87 4.72 -16.88
C THR A 155 -25.77 6.25 -16.75
N ARG A 156 -24.70 6.86 -17.28
CA ARG A 156 -24.44 8.29 -17.23
C ARG A 156 -24.83 8.93 -18.56
N LYS A 157 -25.54 10.06 -18.50
CA LYS A 157 -26.02 10.78 -19.70
C LYS A 157 -24.90 11.60 -20.34
N TYR A 158 -23.98 10.91 -21.01
CA TYR A 158 -22.83 11.50 -21.68
C TYR A 158 -23.22 12.51 -22.76
N ARG A 159 -22.49 13.63 -22.83
CA ARG A 159 -22.61 14.64 -23.89
C ARG A 159 -21.66 14.30 -25.03
N LEU A 160 -22.11 13.46 -25.97
CA LEU A 160 -21.28 12.97 -27.06
C LEU A 160 -21.92 13.33 -28.42
N PRO A 161 -21.10 13.69 -29.43
CA PRO A 161 -21.59 14.21 -30.72
C PRO A 161 -22.28 13.17 -31.60
N VAL A 162 -21.87 11.89 -31.56
CA VAL A 162 -22.48 10.79 -32.34
C VAL A 162 -22.39 9.48 -31.54
N GLN A 163 -23.46 8.70 -31.48
CA GLN A 163 -23.47 7.31 -31.00
C GLN A 163 -23.92 6.43 -32.17
N ASP A 164 -23.06 5.52 -32.63
CA ASP A 164 -23.38 4.62 -33.72
C ASP A 164 -22.96 3.17 -33.43
N ASN A 165 -23.53 2.24 -34.21
CA ASN A 165 -23.60 0.80 -33.95
C ASN A 165 -22.26 0.12 -33.55
N PRO A 166 -22.28 -0.83 -32.60
CA PRO A 166 -21.06 -1.44 -32.05
C PRO A 166 -20.33 -2.33 -33.06
N ALA A 167 -19.08 -2.02 -33.34
CA ALA A 167 -18.14 -3.03 -33.80
C ALA A 167 -17.87 -4.04 -32.64
N THR A 168 -17.81 -5.33 -33.00
CA THR A 168 -17.80 -6.43 -32.03
C THR A 168 -16.55 -6.43 -31.14
N GLU A 169 -15.41 -6.01 -31.68
CA GLU A 169 -14.12 -6.02 -30.96
C GLU A 169 -14.08 -5.00 -29.81
N GLN A 170 -14.46 -3.75 -30.09
CA GLN A 170 -14.53 -2.64 -29.15
C GLN A 170 -15.47 -2.98 -28.00
N THR A 171 -16.65 -3.53 -28.34
CA THR A 171 -17.63 -3.97 -27.35
C THR A 171 -17.07 -5.07 -26.46
N ASN A 172 -16.34 -6.05 -27.02
CA ASN A 172 -15.72 -7.12 -26.25
C ASN A 172 -14.65 -6.61 -25.27
N TYR A 173 -13.81 -5.65 -25.70
CA TYR A 173 -12.79 -5.06 -24.84
C TYR A 173 -13.41 -4.22 -23.71
N LEU A 174 -14.41 -3.40 -24.01
CA LEU A 174 -15.15 -2.61 -23.02
C LEU A 174 -15.91 -3.50 -22.01
N ASN A 175 -16.45 -4.62 -22.46
CA ASN A 175 -17.02 -5.64 -21.57
C ASN A 175 -15.95 -6.28 -20.69
N ALA A 176 -14.74 -6.54 -21.21
CA ALA A 176 -13.63 -7.04 -20.43
C ALA A 176 -13.18 -6.05 -19.34
N ILE A 177 -13.21 -4.73 -19.60
CA ILE A 177 -12.99 -3.70 -18.56
C ILE A 177 -14.06 -3.82 -17.46
N THR A 178 -15.33 -3.94 -17.83
CA THR A 178 -16.45 -4.09 -16.88
C THR A 178 -16.33 -5.35 -16.03
N GLU A 179 -15.97 -6.48 -16.64
CA GLU A 179 -15.72 -7.74 -15.93
C GLU A 179 -14.51 -7.63 -15.02
N GLY A 180 -13.41 -7.06 -15.52
CA GLY A 180 -12.15 -6.92 -14.81
C GLY A 180 -12.23 -5.96 -13.61
N SER A 181 -13.04 -4.91 -13.71
CA SER A 181 -13.20 -3.93 -12.62
C SER A 181 -13.78 -4.56 -11.34
N LYS A 182 -14.47 -5.70 -11.46
CA LYS A 182 -14.97 -6.48 -10.32
C LYS A 182 -13.83 -7.04 -9.46
N TYR A 183 -12.65 -7.31 -10.03
CA TYR A 183 -11.47 -7.74 -9.26
C TYR A 183 -10.89 -6.65 -8.36
N PHE A 184 -11.28 -5.39 -8.59
CA PHE A 184 -10.88 -4.24 -7.77
C PHE A 184 -12.05 -3.69 -6.91
N GLY A 185 -13.29 -4.15 -7.15
CA GLY A 185 -14.47 -3.66 -6.44
C GLY A 185 -14.81 -2.19 -6.74
N VAL A 186 -14.33 -1.67 -7.88
CA VAL A 186 -14.57 -0.30 -8.34
C VAL A 186 -15.20 -0.38 -9.74
N PRO A 187 -16.42 0.13 -9.95
CA PRO A 187 -17.00 0.22 -11.28
C PRO A 187 -16.23 1.28 -12.09
N LEU A 188 -15.91 0.98 -13.35
CA LEU A 188 -15.18 1.86 -14.26
C LEU A 188 -16.03 2.17 -15.48
N GLU A 189 -16.14 3.45 -15.82
CA GLU A 189 -16.78 3.91 -17.04
C GLU A 189 -15.73 3.97 -18.15
N ALA A 190 -16.00 3.31 -19.29
CA ALA A 190 -15.08 3.24 -20.41
C ALA A 190 -15.80 3.44 -21.74
N ILE A 191 -15.13 4.14 -22.65
CA ILE A 191 -15.63 4.51 -23.97
C ILE A 191 -14.57 4.17 -25.02
N SER A 192 -14.99 3.58 -26.14
CA SER A 192 -14.19 3.48 -27.37
C SER A 192 -14.58 4.61 -28.30
N LEU A 193 -13.60 5.35 -28.81
CA LEU A 193 -13.79 6.55 -29.62
C LEU A 193 -13.12 6.38 -30.98
N ALA A 194 -13.91 6.07 -31.99
CA ALA A 194 -13.49 5.98 -33.39
C ALA A 194 -13.64 7.35 -34.07
N TYR A 195 -12.60 7.83 -34.77
CA TYR A 195 -12.56 9.20 -35.27
C TYR A 195 -12.06 9.39 -36.72
N GLU A 196 -11.75 8.35 -37.49
CA GLU A 196 -11.35 8.45 -38.91
C GLU A 196 -10.30 9.57 -39.18
N ASP A 197 -9.23 9.61 -38.36
CA ASP A 197 -8.17 10.65 -38.37
C ASP A 197 -8.63 12.10 -38.02
N GLU A 198 -9.90 12.33 -37.69
CA GLU A 198 -10.41 13.63 -37.24
C GLU A 198 -10.14 13.88 -35.74
N LEU A 199 -8.93 14.32 -35.41
CA LEU A 199 -8.56 14.64 -34.03
C LEU A 199 -9.45 15.70 -33.37
N GLU A 200 -10.06 16.61 -34.14
CA GLU A 200 -10.99 17.58 -33.58
C GLU A 200 -12.25 16.91 -33.04
N PHE A 201 -12.82 15.94 -33.77
CA PHE A 201 -13.95 15.13 -33.29
C PHE A 201 -13.59 14.38 -32.00
N ALA A 202 -12.38 13.82 -31.94
CA ALA A 202 -11.91 13.14 -30.75
C ALA A 202 -11.75 14.11 -29.56
N ALA A 203 -11.17 15.29 -29.78
CA ALA A 203 -11.01 16.32 -28.78
C ALA A 203 -12.36 16.86 -28.26
N GLU A 204 -13.33 17.09 -29.15
CA GLU A 204 -14.69 17.49 -28.79
C GLU A 204 -15.40 16.41 -27.96
N SER A 205 -15.26 15.14 -28.35
CA SER A 205 -15.84 14.00 -27.63
C SER A 205 -15.25 13.86 -26.22
N ILE A 206 -13.93 14.01 -26.06
CA ILE A 206 -13.27 13.99 -24.75
C ILE A 206 -13.73 15.16 -23.88
N LYS A 207 -13.82 16.38 -24.43
CA LYS A 207 -14.38 17.54 -23.71
C LYS A 207 -15.84 17.29 -23.30
N GLY A 208 -16.63 16.70 -24.18
CA GLY A 208 -18.02 16.33 -23.92
C GLY A 208 -18.16 15.31 -22.79
N ALA A 209 -17.31 14.28 -22.77
CA ALA A 209 -17.22 13.32 -21.67
C ALA A 209 -16.83 13.99 -20.35
N ALA A 210 -15.80 14.83 -20.36
CA ALA A 210 -15.34 15.58 -19.20
C ALA A 210 -16.42 16.53 -18.62
N GLN A 211 -17.19 17.18 -19.49
CA GLN A 211 -18.25 18.14 -19.10
C GLN A 211 -19.60 17.45 -18.79
N THR A 212 -19.66 16.13 -18.84
CA THR A 212 -20.88 15.38 -18.56
C THR A 212 -21.25 15.54 -17.08
N LYS A 213 -22.46 16.05 -16.82
CA LYS A 213 -22.98 16.26 -15.46
C LYS A 213 -23.19 14.94 -14.71
N GLY A 214 -23.12 15.01 -13.39
CA GLY A 214 -23.27 13.86 -12.49
C GLY A 214 -21.93 13.23 -12.14
N LYS A 215 -21.92 12.43 -11.07
CA LYS A 215 -20.73 11.73 -10.60
C LYS A 215 -20.60 10.41 -11.35
N SER A 216 -19.40 10.07 -11.79
CA SER A 216 -19.11 8.74 -12.35
C SER A 216 -19.39 7.65 -11.32
N ALA A 217 -19.60 6.41 -11.78
CA ALA A 217 -19.73 5.24 -10.93
C ALA A 217 -18.53 5.08 -9.99
N THR A 218 -17.32 5.38 -10.48
CA THR A 218 -16.08 5.38 -9.69
C THR A 218 -16.14 6.39 -8.53
N ARG A 219 -16.63 7.61 -8.78
CA ARG A 219 -16.80 8.63 -7.72
C ARG A 219 -17.86 8.26 -6.71
N GLN A 220 -19.00 7.75 -7.19
CA GLN A 220 -20.07 7.30 -6.30
C GLN A 220 -19.60 6.18 -5.37
N ASN A 221 -18.77 5.25 -5.87
CA ASN A 221 -18.12 4.23 -5.05
C ASN A 221 -17.14 4.82 -4.04
N PHE A 222 -16.30 5.77 -4.47
CA PHE A 222 -15.31 6.41 -3.60
C PHE A 222 -15.95 7.19 -2.44
N GLU A 223 -17.05 7.89 -2.68
CA GLU A 223 -17.73 8.70 -1.66
C GLU A 223 -18.39 7.90 -0.54
N GLN A 224 -18.51 6.58 -0.71
CA GLN A 224 -18.97 5.68 0.35
C GLN A 224 -17.86 5.34 1.35
N LYS A 225 -16.59 5.66 1.04
CA LYS A 225 -15.44 5.32 1.88
C LYS A 225 -15.26 6.33 3.00
N ALA A 226 -14.82 5.84 4.17
CA ALA A 226 -14.36 6.73 5.24
C ALA A 226 -13.02 7.35 4.84
N MET A 227 -12.97 8.67 4.76
CA MET A 227 -11.76 9.44 4.43
C MET A 227 -11.12 10.09 5.65
N ASP A 228 -11.36 9.51 6.83
CA ASP A 228 -10.71 9.85 8.09
C ASP A 228 -10.37 8.56 8.87
N ALA A 229 -9.34 8.62 9.72
CA ALA A 229 -8.87 7.47 10.48
C ALA A 229 -9.94 6.88 11.41
N LYS A 230 -10.79 7.70 12.05
CA LYS A 230 -11.78 7.21 13.02
C LYS A 230 -12.82 6.35 12.32
N GLY A 231 -13.46 6.88 11.26
CA GLY A 231 -14.48 6.15 10.51
C GLY A 231 -13.92 4.87 9.87
N ALA A 232 -12.68 4.91 9.37
CA ALA A 232 -12.04 3.72 8.80
C ALA A 232 -11.74 2.67 9.89
N ILE A 233 -11.27 3.07 11.07
CA ILE A 233 -11.05 2.16 12.20
C ILE A 233 -12.38 1.48 12.60
N GLU A 234 -13.47 2.23 12.73
CA GLU A 234 -14.80 1.68 13.07
C GLU A 234 -15.24 0.60 12.06
N GLN A 235 -15.12 0.88 10.76
CA GLN A 235 -15.44 -0.08 9.68
C GLN A 235 -14.57 -1.35 9.76
N LEU A 236 -13.27 -1.20 10.02
CA LEU A 236 -12.34 -2.33 10.11
C LEU A 236 -12.60 -3.18 11.36
N LEU A 237 -12.93 -2.56 12.50
CA LEU A 237 -13.19 -3.26 13.75
C LEU A 237 -14.42 -4.17 13.65
N ASP A 238 -15.41 -3.82 12.83
CA ASP A 238 -16.60 -4.65 12.58
C ASP A 238 -16.27 -5.99 11.92
N VAL A 239 -15.19 -6.04 11.14
CA VAL A 239 -14.82 -7.19 10.33
C VAL A 239 -13.65 -7.98 10.95
N TYR A 240 -12.62 -7.30 11.43
CA TYR A 240 -11.31 -7.91 11.71
C TYR A 240 -11.02 -8.11 13.19
N GLY A 241 -10.17 -9.11 13.51
CA GLY A 241 -9.71 -9.35 14.89
C GLY A 241 -10.76 -9.92 15.84
N ARG A 242 -11.87 -10.45 15.31
CA ARG A 242 -12.97 -11.01 16.13
C ARG A 242 -12.72 -12.43 16.64
N LYS A 243 -11.77 -13.15 16.04
CA LYS A 243 -11.44 -14.54 16.38
C LYS A 243 -9.96 -14.84 16.14
N MET A 244 -9.45 -15.86 16.82
CA MET A 244 -8.08 -16.35 16.64
C MET A 244 -8.04 -17.85 16.94
N ASP A 245 -8.24 -18.68 15.92
CA ASP A 245 -8.29 -20.14 16.09
C ASP A 245 -6.89 -20.79 16.14
N ARG A 246 -5.89 -20.10 15.60
CA ARG A 246 -4.49 -20.54 15.53
C ARG A 246 -3.54 -19.39 15.86
N ILE A 247 -2.42 -19.73 16.50
CA ILE A 247 -1.33 -18.78 16.72
C ILE A 247 -0.68 -18.44 15.37
N SER A 248 -0.84 -17.21 14.91
CA SER A 248 -0.13 -16.67 13.75
C SER A 248 -0.18 -15.15 13.80
N TYR A 249 0.78 -14.46 13.18
CA TYR A 249 0.89 -13.00 13.34
C TYR A 249 -0.34 -12.22 12.84
N ILE A 250 -1.02 -12.70 11.78
CA ILE A 250 -2.15 -11.99 11.17
C ILE A 250 -3.30 -11.77 12.18
N PRO A 251 -3.92 -12.83 12.74
CA PRO A 251 -4.98 -12.64 13.73
C PRO A 251 -4.45 -12.05 15.03
N ALA A 252 -3.19 -12.30 15.40
CA ALA A 252 -2.58 -11.70 16.59
C ALA A 252 -2.60 -10.16 16.53
N LEU A 253 -2.10 -9.57 15.43
CA LEU A 253 -2.06 -8.11 15.26
C LEU A 253 -3.46 -7.49 15.18
N ALA A 254 -4.42 -8.19 14.54
CA ALA A 254 -5.80 -7.74 14.50
C ALA A 254 -6.45 -7.72 15.90
N VAL A 255 -6.25 -8.78 16.70
CA VAL A 255 -6.74 -8.86 18.08
C VAL A 255 -6.04 -7.84 18.99
N MET A 256 -4.74 -7.64 18.84
CA MET A 256 -4.02 -6.59 19.58
C MET A 256 -4.60 -5.20 19.29
N SER A 257 -4.96 -4.93 18.03
CA SER A 257 -5.56 -3.67 17.65
C SER A 257 -6.95 -3.46 18.26
N GLN A 258 -7.73 -4.52 18.45
CA GLN A 258 -9.03 -4.45 19.16
C GLN A 258 -8.86 -3.93 20.59
N ILE A 259 -7.86 -4.43 21.33
CA ILE A 259 -7.58 -4.01 22.71
C ILE A 259 -7.09 -2.56 22.75
N THR A 260 -6.18 -2.18 21.84
CA THR A 260 -5.71 -0.79 21.76
C THR A 260 -6.85 0.17 21.44
N CYS A 261 -7.72 -0.17 20.48
CA CYS A 261 -8.89 0.64 20.15
C CYS A 261 -9.90 0.71 21.29
N HIS A 262 -10.05 -0.37 22.09
CA HIS A 262 -10.93 -0.35 23.25
C HIS A 262 -10.47 0.71 24.26
N ASN A 263 -9.16 0.78 24.52
CA ASN A 263 -8.57 1.80 25.39
C ASN A 263 -8.68 3.23 24.82
N LEU A 264 -8.99 3.36 23.53
CA LEU A 264 -9.27 4.64 22.86
C LEU A 264 -10.78 4.89 22.72
N GLU A 265 -11.60 4.16 23.47
CA GLU A 265 -13.05 4.34 23.58
C GLU A 265 -13.83 4.07 22.28
N PHE A 266 -13.31 3.23 21.38
CA PHE A 266 -14.10 2.75 20.24
C PHE A 266 -15.15 1.73 20.71
N GLU A 267 -16.42 2.02 20.45
CA GLU A 267 -17.57 1.22 20.93
C GLU A 267 -17.61 -0.20 20.36
N ASN A 268 -17.23 -0.38 19.09
CA ASN A 268 -17.32 -1.67 18.39
C ASN A 268 -16.14 -2.61 18.71
N THR A 269 -15.41 -2.41 19.81
CA THR A 269 -14.22 -3.21 20.13
C THR A 269 -14.56 -4.49 20.90
N LEU A 270 -13.67 -5.49 20.82
CA LEU A 270 -13.66 -6.55 21.81
C LEU A 270 -13.04 -6.02 23.11
N ASP A 271 -13.67 -6.30 24.25
CA ASP A 271 -13.24 -5.83 25.56
C ASP A 271 -13.09 -6.98 26.57
N GLY A 272 -12.24 -6.77 27.59
CA GLY A 272 -12.06 -7.63 28.76
C GLY A 272 -12.26 -9.13 28.47
N ASP A 273 -13.25 -9.74 29.12
CA ASP A 273 -13.53 -11.18 29.00
C ASP A 273 -13.75 -11.68 27.56
N LYS A 274 -14.25 -10.85 26.64
CA LYS A 274 -14.43 -11.27 25.23
C LYS A 274 -13.08 -11.49 24.56
N THR A 275 -12.14 -10.55 24.73
CA THR A 275 -10.76 -10.73 24.21
C THR A 275 -10.06 -11.89 24.90
N ARG A 276 -10.21 -12.03 26.22
CA ARG A 276 -9.68 -13.18 26.97
C ARG A 276 -10.16 -14.52 26.42
N LYS A 277 -11.46 -14.67 26.14
CA LYS A 277 -12.02 -15.91 25.55
C LYS A 277 -11.41 -16.27 24.19
N VAL A 278 -10.96 -15.27 23.42
CA VAL A 278 -10.28 -15.48 22.14
C VAL A 278 -8.83 -15.94 22.34
N VAL A 279 -8.12 -15.38 23.32
CA VAL A 279 -6.65 -15.56 23.46
C VAL A 279 -6.26 -16.63 24.47
N GLU A 280 -6.97 -16.77 25.58
CA GLU A 280 -6.65 -17.73 26.65
C GLU A 280 -6.56 -19.20 26.17
N PRO A 281 -7.44 -19.71 25.28
CA PRO A 281 -7.30 -21.08 24.78
C PRO A 281 -5.98 -21.35 24.07
N LEU A 282 -5.34 -20.31 23.51
CA LEU A 282 -4.09 -20.42 22.76
C LEU A 282 -2.89 -20.76 23.65
N LEU A 283 -2.94 -20.47 24.95
CA LEU A 283 -1.89 -20.84 25.91
C LEU A 283 -1.64 -22.35 25.96
N LYS A 284 -2.65 -23.15 25.62
CA LYS A 284 -2.58 -24.63 25.60
C LYS A 284 -1.95 -25.19 24.33
N GLN A 285 -1.72 -24.38 23.29
CA GLN A 285 -1.14 -24.84 22.04
C GLN A 285 0.38 -25.09 22.20
N SER A 286 0.94 -25.99 21.38
CA SER A 286 2.38 -26.28 21.41
C SER A 286 3.22 -25.03 21.09
N LEU A 287 4.50 -25.09 21.44
CA LEU A 287 5.44 -24.04 21.05
C LEU A 287 5.53 -23.90 19.52
N PRO A 288 5.86 -22.70 19.02
CA PRO A 288 5.95 -22.40 17.59
C PRO A 288 6.88 -23.33 16.80
N LYS A 289 6.48 -23.59 15.56
CA LYS A 289 7.23 -24.31 14.52
C LYS A 289 7.47 -23.48 13.26
N SER A 290 7.08 -22.21 13.29
CA SER A 290 7.28 -21.25 12.19
C SER A 290 7.49 -19.83 12.73
N GLY A 291 8.12 -18.95 11.93
CA GLY A 291 8.24 -17.53 12.28
C GLY A 291 6.89 -16.83 12.48
N SER A 292 5.89 -17.18 11.65
CA SER A 292 4.53 -16.66 11.78
C SER A 292 3.90 -17.01 13.14
N GLU A 293 4.14 -18.22 13.64
CA GLU A 293 3.69 -18.65 14.97
C GLU A 293 4.48 -17.94 16.08
N ILE A 294 5.79 -17.68 15.92
CA ILE A 294 6.57 -16.89 16.89
C ILE A 294 5.92 -15.52 17.05
N ALA A 295 5.79 -14.74 15.97
CA ALA A 295 5.16 -13.41 16.03
C ALA A 295 3.69 -13.47 16.46
N GLY A 296 2.98 -14.57 16.19
CA GLY A 296 1.62 -14.78 16.68
C GLY A 296 1.49 -14.76 18.21
N ASN A 297 2.55 -15.05 18.95
CA ASN A 297 2.54 -14.99 20.41
C ASN A 297 2.61 -13.54 20.95
N LEU A 298 2.88 -12.53 20.11
CA LEU A 298 2.87 -11.12 20.53
C LEU A 298 1.51 -10.72 21.13
N VAL A 299 0.41 -11.38 20.74
CA VAL A 299 -0.93 -11.11 21.29
C VAL A 299 -0.97 -11.16 22.82
N PHE A 300 -0.18 -12.03 23.44
CA PHE A 300 -0.18 -12.20 24.89
C PHE A 300 0.29 -10.95 25.65
N VAL A 301 1.08 -10.05 25.04
CA VAL A 301 1.50 -8.81 25.72
C VAL A 301 0.32 -7.91 26.07
N THR A 302 -0.67 -7.82 25.18
CA THR A 302 -1.83 -6.96 25.40
C THR A 302 -2.69 -7.44 26.58
N HIS A 303 -2.61 -8.73 26.89
CA HIS A 303 -3.27 -9.33 28.05
C HIS A 303 -2.46 -9.19 29.35
N LEU A 304 -1.16 -8.93 29.29
CA LEU A 304 -0.37 -8.55 30.47
C LEU A 304 -0.72 -7.14 30.96
N MET A 305 -1.14 -6.27 30.04
CA MET A 305 -1.37 -4.85 30.32
C MET A 305 -2.78 -4.53 30.83
N TYR A 306 -3.69 -5.51 30.82
CA TYR A 306 -5.06 -5.31 31.27
C TYR A 306 -5.20 -5.60 32.78
N PRO A 307 -5.45 -4.57 33.64
CA PRO A 307 -5.31 -4.69 35.09
C PRO A 307 -6.35 -5.60 35.75
N LEU A 308 -7.48 -5.88 35.09
CA LEU A 308 -8.57 -6.68 35.66
C LEU A 308 -8.41 -8.20 35.43
N TYR A 309 -7.39 -8.63 34.69
CA TYR A 309 -7.17 -10.06 34.48
C TYR A 309 -6.53 -10.75 35.70
N PRO A 310 -6.84 -12.04 35.95
CA PRO A 310 -6.22 -12.79 37.04
C PRO A 310 -4.70 -12.82 36.92
N VAL A 311 -4.02 -12.66 38.06
CA VAL A 311 -2.55 -12.63 38.13
C VAL A 311 -1.94 -13.93 37.58
N GLU A 312 -2.58 -15.07 37.84
CA GLU A 312 -2.13 -16.37 37.33
C GLU A 312 -2.21 -16.44 35.80
N TYR A 313 -3.25 -15.85 35.21
CA TYR A 313 -3.39 -15.78 33.75
C TYR A 313 -2.35 -14.85 33.14
N GLN A 314 -2.14 -13.67 33.73
CA GLN A 314 -1.08 -12.76 33.29
C GLN A 314 0.30 -13.44 33.41
N GLN A 315 0.54 -14.19 34.49
CA GLN A 315 1.78 -14.93 34.66
C GLN A 315 1.95 -16.01 33.58
N ALA A 316 0.90 -16.76 33.24
CA ALA A 316 0.92 -17.74 32.15
C ALA A 316 1.20 -17.09 30.78
N CYS A 317 0.63 -15.91 30.50
CA CYS A 317 0.96 -15.13 29.30
C CYS A 317 2.44 -14.72 29.27
N ARG A 318 3.01 -14.32 30.40
CA ARG A 318 4.42 -13.93 30.52
C ARG A 318 5.35 -15.13 30.29
N GLU A 319 5.05 -16.25 30.93
CA GLU A 319 5.79 -17.50 30.77
C GLU A 319 5.76 -17.97 29.31
N ARG A 320 4.60 -17.86 28.65
CA ARG A 320 4.49 -18.19 27.23
C ARG A 320 5.43 -17.36 26.35
N ILE A 321 5.56 -16.05 26.60
CA ILE A 321 6.52 -15.22 25.86
C ILE A 321 7.96 -15.68 26.11
N TRP A 322 8.32 -16.00 27.36
CA TRP A 322 9.66 -16.48 27.69
C TRP A 322 9.98 -17.84 27.07
N ASP A 323 9.03 -18.78 27.06
CA ASP A 323 9.22 -20.10 26.46
C ASP A 323 9.46 -19.99 24.94
N VAL A 324 8.72 -19.09 24.28
CA VAL A 324 8.92 -18.84 22.84
C VAL A 324 10.24 -18.15 22.58
N ALA A 325 10.66 -17.20 23.42
CA ALA A 325 11.99 -16.57 23.32
C ALA A 325 13.11 -17.60 23.54
N GLY A 326 12.91 -18.59 24.41
CA GLY A 326 13.84 -19.70 24.67
C GLY A 326 14.06 -20.62 23.46
N LEU A 327 13.27 -20.51 22.40
CA LEU A 327 13.58 -21.14 21.12
C LEU A 327 14.88 -20.61 20.50
N TYR A 328 15.27 -19.37 20.81
CA TYR A 328 16.56 -18.80 20.43
C TYR A 328 17.73 -19.62 20.96
N ASP A 329 17.63 -20.11 22.20
CA ASP A 329 18.69 -20.88 22.87
C ASP A 329 18.65 -22.36 22.48
N SER A 330 17.45 -22.94 22.49
CA SER A 330 17.23 -24.38 22.27
C SER A 330 17.36 -24.82 20.81
N ASN A 331 17.15 -23.92 19.84
CA ASN A 331 17.26 -24.20 18.41
C ASN A 331 18.25 -23.22 17.76
N PRO A 332 19.56 -23.46 17.91
CA PRO A 332 20.57 -22.50 17.48
C PRO A 332 20.62 -22.34 15.96
N THR A 333 20.39 -21.12 15.47
CA THR A 333 20.67 -20.70 14.09
C THR A 333 21.58 -19.48 14.10
N GLU A 334 22.43 -19.37 13.08
CA GLU A 334 23.38 -18.26 12.93
C GLU A 334 23.58 -17.86 11.48
N TYR A 335 23.98 -16.61 11.28
CA TYR A 335 24.43 -16.07 10.01
C TYR A 335 25.50 -15.03 10.28
N ASP A 336 26.61 -15.08 9.54
CA ASP A 336 27.72 -14.12 9.69
C ASP A 336 28.23 -13.99 11.13
N GLY A 337 28.32 -15.12 11.85
CA GLY A 337 28.74 -15.17 13.26
C GLY A 337 27.73 -14.59 14.26
N LEU A 338 26.53 -14.20 13.82
CA LEU A 338 25.46 -13.64 14.63
C LEU A 338 24.31 -14.63 14.78
N ARG A 339 23.81 -14.79 16.01
CA ARG A 339 22.73 -15.71 16.35
C ARG A 339 21.35 -15.12 16.02
N MET A 340 20.44 -15.98 15.56
CA MET A 340 19.10 -15.62 15.09
C MET A 340 18.02 -16.47 15.76
N MET A 341 16.76 -16.00 15.71
CA MET A 341 15.62 -16.90 15.96
C MET A 341 15.57 -18.01 14.91
N PRO A 342 15.15 -19.24 15.28
CA PRO A 342 14.88 -20.29 14.31
C PRO A 342 13.69 -19.93 13.41
N PHE A 343 13.47 -20.74 12.37
CA PHE A 343 12.36 -20.57 11.42
C PHE A 343 12.37 -19.25 10.63
N HIS A 344 13.55 -18.63 10.47
CA HIS A 344 13.75 -17.40 9.70
C HIS A 344 13.57 -17.58 8.18
N SER A 345 13.78 -18.81 7.66
CA SER A 345 13.66 -19.16 6.23
C SER A 345 14.49 -18.30 5.26
N GLU A 346 15.47 -17.57 5.80
CA GLU A 346 16.33 -16.58 5.11
C GLU A 346 15.56 -15.37 4.55
N MET A 347 14.33 -15.14 5.03
CA MET A 347 13.48 -14.06 4.53
C MET A 347 13.64 -12.80 5.39
N SER A 348 13.55 -11.62 4.77
CA SER A 348 13.53 -10.34 5.50
C SER A 348 12.35 -10.25 6.48
N ASP A 349 11.30 -11.03 6.27
CA ASP A 349 10.20 -11.30 7.20
C ASP A 349 10.68 -11.63 8.61
N ALA A 350 11.80 -12.36 8.71
CA ALA A 350 12.36 -12.85 9.96
C ALA A 350 12.57 -11.73 11.00
N VAL A 351 12.92 -10.52 10.56
CA VAL A 351 13.12 -9.34 11.41
C VAL A 351 11.90 -9.12 12.32
N PHE A 352 10.69 -9.13 11.75
CA PHE A 352 9.44 -9.01 12.49
C PHE A 352 9.04 -10.32 13.17
N MET A 353 9.31 -11.47 12.55
CA MET A 353 8.91 -12.76 13.12
C MET A 353 9.60 -13.05 14.46
N GLY A 354 10.84 -12.60 14.66
CA GLY A 354 11.63 -12.89 15.86
C GLY A 354 11.93 -11.68 16.75
N GLY A 355 12.34 -10.56 16.16
CA GLY A 355 12.86 -9.39 16.89
C GLY A 355 11.93 -8.87 17.99
N PRO A 356 10.67 -8.51 17.68
CA PRO A 356 9.74 -7.94 18.65
C PRO A 356 9.52 -8.84 19.88
N LEU A 357 9.43 -10.16 19.67
CA LEU A 357 9.22 -11.12 20.74
C LEU A 357 10.45 -11.24 21.65
N LEU A 358 11.67 -11.22 21.09
CA LEU A 358 12.90 -11.20 21.88
C LEU A 358 13.02 -9.93 22.73
N SER A 359 12.78 -8.77 22.14
CA SER A 359 12.80 -7.50 22.88
C SER A 359 11.74 -7.45 23.97
N LEU A 360 10.56 -8.03 23.71
CA LEU A 360 9.49 -8.13 24.70
C LEU A 360 9.87 -9.07 25.86
N ALA A 361 10.47 -10.23 25.58
CA ALA A 361 10.94 -11.12 26.64
C ALA A 361 11.97 -10.42 27.54
N GLY A 362 12.84 -9.61 26.94
CA GLY A 362 13.77 -8.70 27.62
C GLY A 362 13.07 -7.76 28.59
N SER A 363 12.10 -6.98 28.08
CA SER A 363 11.35 -5.99 28.88
C SER A 363 10.49 -6.63 29.98
N LEU A 364 10.09 -7.89 29.80
CA LEU A 364 9.35 -8.66 30.80
C LEU A 364 10.23 -9.28 31.90
N GLY A 365 11.54 -9.03 31.92
CA GLY A 365 12.45 -9.41 33.01
C GLY A 365 13.54 -10.42 32.66
N LYS A 366 13.67 -10.82 31.38
CA LYS A 366 14.73 -11.71 30.89
C LYS A 366 15.72 -10.94 30.02
N SER A 367 16.43 -10.00 30.64
CA SER A 367 17.26 -8.98 29.98
C SER A 367 18.32 -9.54 29.01
N GLN A 368 18.71 -10.81 29.12
CA GLN A 368 19.59 -11.45 28.13
C GLN A 368 19.01 -11.42 26.70
N TYR A 369 17.68 -11.43 26.56
CA TYR A 369 17.03 -11.40 25.25
C TYR A 369 17.11 -10.03 24.55
N PHE A 370 17.53 -8.97 25.23
CA PHE A 370 17.89 -7.71 24.54
C PHE A 370 19.12 -7.90 23.64
N ASN A 371 20.14 -8.62 24.12
CA ASN A 371 21.31 -8.97 23.29
C ASN A 371 20.92 -9.94 22.17
N ALA A 372 20.05 -10.92 22.47
CA ALA A 372 19.53 -11.84 21.46
C ALA A 372 18.77 -11.11 20.35
N CYS A 373 17.95 -10.12 20.73
CA CYS A 373 17.21 -9.28 19.81
C CYS A 373 18.16 -8.53 18.86
N LEU A 374 19.17 -7.83 19.40
CA LEU A 374 20.12 -7.08 18.56
C LEU A 374 20.94 -8.01 17.66
N SER A 375 21.40 -9.15 18.17
CA SER A 375 22.07 -10.18 17.36
C SER A 375 21.19 -10.65 16.20
N HIS A 376 19.91 -10.90 16.46
CA HIS A 376 18.95 -11.32 15.44
C HIS A 376 18.72 -10.24 14.39
N LEU A 377 18.52 -8.98 14.79
CA LEU A 377 18.35 -7.85 13.86
C LEU A 377 19.59 -7.67 12.96
N GLN A 378 20.78 -7.72 13.55
CA GLN A 378 22.05 -7.56 12.82
C GLN A 378 22.30 -8.70 11.84
N ALA A 379 21.98 -9.94 12.22
CA ALA A 379 22.10 -11.08 11.33
C ALA A 379 21.11 -11.00 10.15
N CYS A 380 19.86 -10.59 10.40
CA CYS A 380 18.88 -10.33 9.34
C CYS A 380 19.34 -9.21 8.40
N ALA A 381 19.94 -8.14 8.93
CA ALA A 381 20.48 -7.03 8.15
C ALA A 381 21.68 -7.47 7.31
N SER A 382 22.65 -8.18 7.89
CA SER A 382 23.80 -8.75 7.16
C SER A 382 23.34 -9.67 6.02
N MET A 383 22.26 -10.44 6.23
CA MET A 383 21.72 -11.32 5.21
C MET A 383 20.98 -10.60 4.08
N ASN A 384 20.18 -9.58 4.39
CA ASN A 384 19.16 -9.08 3.46
C ASN A 384 19.14 -7.56 3.23
N GLN A 385 19.80 -6.75 4.05
CA GLN A 385 19.90 -5.32 3.79
C GLN A 385 20.93 -5.04 2.69
N LEU A 386 20.49 -4.39 1.62
CA LEU A 386 21.31 -4.03 0.47
C LEU A 386 22.10 -2.74 0.75
N GLU A 387 23.10 -2.48 -0.10
CA GLU A 387 23.94 -1.28 0.00
C GLU A 387 23.13 0.02 -0.10
N ASN A 388 22.06 0.03 -0.91
CA ASN A 388 21.14 1.17 -1.06
C ASN A 388 20.23 1.39 0.16
N GLY A 389 20.24 0.48 1.15
CA GLY A 389 19.45 0.56 2.38
C GLY A 389 18.15 -0.23 2.37
N LEU A 390 17.63 -0.60 1.20
CA LEU A 390 16.46 -1.48 1.05
C LEU A 390 16.80 -2.91 1.47
N TYR A 391 15.78 -3.72 1.74
CA TYR A 391 15.94 -5.15 1.97
C TYR A 391 15.53 -5.92 0.73
N ARG A 392 16.39 -6.86 0.27
CA ARG A 392 15.91 -7.95 -0.59
C ARG A 392 15.03 -8.89 0.22
N HIS A 393 14.05 -9.54 -0.41
CA HIS A 393 13.19 -10.47 0.33
C HIS A 393 13.95 -11.68 0.87
N SER A 394 14.87 -12.24 0.10
CA SER A 394 15.76 -13.34 0.52
C SER A 394 16.97 -13.43 -0.42
N PRO A 395 18.03 -14.18 -0.09
CA PRO A 395 19.18 -14.35 -0.97
C PRO A 395 18.91 -15.04 -2.33
N LEU A 396 17.70 -15.54 -2.59
CA LEU A 396 17.35 -16.16 -3.87
C LEU A 396 17.26 -15.16 -5.04
N ASP A 397 16.95 -13.90 -4.76
CA ASP A 397 16.79 -12.82 -5.74
C ASP A 397 17.07 -11.47 -5.06
N GLN A 398 17.38 -10.41 -5.81
CA GLN A 398 17.67 -9.08 -5.25
C GLN A 398 16.42 -8.20 -5.05
N ALA A 399 15.24 -8.66 -5.46
CA ALA A 399 14.00 -7.90 -5.42
C ALA A 399 13.73 -7.30 -4.04
N ALA A 400 13.61 -5.97 -3.99
CA ALA A 400 13.17 -5.23 -2.83
C ALA A 400 11.64 -5.33 -2.68
N TRP A 401 11.14 -6.55 -2.43
CA TRP A 401 9.71 -6.80 -2.32
C TRP A 401 9.09 -5.97 -1.20
N GLY A 402 7.95 -5.32 -1.50
CA GLY A 402 7.33 -4.32 -0.65
C GLY A 402 7.00 -4.83 0.74
N ARG A 403 6.29 -5.95 0.85
CA ARG A 403 5.93 -6.51 2.17
C ARG A 403 7.16 -7.07 2.93
N GLY A 404 8.16 -7.58 2.21
CA GLY A 404 9.43 -8.00 2.81
C GLY A 404 10.16 -6.83 3.48
N ASN A 405 10.15 -5.65 2.84
CA ASN A 405 10.64 -4.40 3.41
C ASN A 405 9.75 -3.92 4.57
N GLY A 406 8.42 -4.04 4.44
CA GLY A 406 7.48 -3.74 5.51
C GLY A 406 7.75 -4.53 6.80
N PHE A 407 8.03 -5.84 6.69
CA PHE A 407 8.40 -6.65 7.86
C PHE A 407 9.75 -6.23 8.45
N ALA A 408 10.75 -5.96 7.62
CA ALA A 408 12.05 -5.49 8.09
C ALA A 408 11.93 -4.17 8.88
N ALA A 409 11.22 -3.19 8.32
CA ALA A 409 11.01 -1.89 8.96
C ALA A 409 10.20 -2.04 10.26
N LEU A 410 9.06 -2.74 10.22
CA LEU A 410 8.17 -2.89 11.37
C LEU A 410 8.84 -3.67 12.51
N GLY A 411 9.51 -4.78 12.20
CA GLY A 411 10.22 -5.58 13.19
C GLY A 411 11.33 -4.81 13.88
N ALA A 412 12.16 -4.09 13.11
CA ALA A 412 13.22 -3.26 13.67
C ALA A 412 12.66 -2.13 14.56
N ALA A 413 11.62 -1.42 14.10
CA ALA A 413 10.99 -0.36 14.87
C ALA A 413 10.43 -0.86 16.20
N MET A 414 9.61 -1.93 16.18
CA MET A 414 9.01 -2.52 17.38
C MET A 414 10.05 -3.06 18.37
N SER A 415 11.19 -3.54 17.87
CA SER A 415 12.29 -4.01 18.70
C SER A 415 13.09 -2.88 19.33
N LEU A 416 13.56 -1.92 18.53
CA LEU A 416 14.50 -0.91 18.97
C LEU A 416 13.92 0.01 20.05
N VAL A 417 12.62 0.31 19.99
CA VAL A 417 11.94 1.14 21.00
C VAL A 417 11.81 0.44 22.37
N GLN A 418 12.03 -0.87 22.43
CA GLN A 418 11.96 -1.68 23.67
C GLN A 418 13.35 -2.00 24.23
N VAL A 419 14.39 -2.04 23.38
CA VAL A 419 15.75 -2.38 23.80
C VAL A 419 16.43 -1.17 24.46
N PRO A 420 17.01 -1.31 25.66
CA PRO A 420 17.75 -0.22 26.30
C PRO A 420 18.92 0.27 25.43
N HIS A 421 19.07 1.59 25.30
CA HIS A 421 20.04 2.22 24.39
C HIS A 421 21.51 1.86 24.71
N ASN A 422 21.80 1.49 25.96
CA ASN A 422 23.14 1.06 26.38
C ASN A 422 23.45 -0.42 26.05
N THR A 423 22.52 -1.15 25.44
CA THR A 423 22.75 -2.54 25.02
C THR A 423 23.75 -2.57 23.86
N LYS A 424 24.75 -3.45 23.93
CA LYS A 424 25.80 -3.56 22.91
C LYS A 424 25.17 -3.84 21.54
N GLY A 425 25.50 -3.00 20.55
CA GLY A 425 24.99 -3.12 19.18
C GLY A 425 23.74 -2.28 18.88
N TRP A 426 23.16 -1.60 19.87
CA TRP A 426 21.93 -0.81 19.69
C TRP A 426 22.12 0.31 18.67
N GLU A 427 23.19 1.11 18.78
CA GLU A 427 23.48 2.20 17.82
C GLU A 427 23.69 1.68 16.39
N GLN A 428 24.33 0.51 16.22
CA GLN A 428 24.52 -0.10 14.91
C GLN A 428 23.17 -0.53 14.30
N SER A 429 22.32 -1.17 15.10
CA SER A 429 20.97 -1.57 14.66
C SER A 429 20.08 -0.36 14.38
N LYS A 430 20.19 0.70 15.17
CA LYS A 430 19.53 1.99 14.89
C LYS A 430 20.01 2.58 13.56
N ALA A 431 21.31 2.64 13.30
CA ALA A 431 21.84 3.17 12.05
C ALA A 431 21.34 2.37 10.82
N SER A 432 21.29 1.04 10.93
CA SER A 432 20.72 0.16 9.90
C SER A 432 19.22 0.44 9.67
N PHE A 433 18.44 0.61 10.73
CA PHE A 433 17.01 0.98 10.65
C PHE A 433 16.79 2.36 10.03
N VAL A 434 17.52 3.38 10.47
CA VAL A 434 17.43 4.74 9.91
C VAL A 434 17.77 4.74 8.42
N LYS A 435 18.87 4.08 8.02
CA LYS A 435 19.25 3.90 6.62
C LYS A 435 18.13 3.25 5.79
N HIS A 436 17.45 2.26 6.37
CA HIS A 436 16.33 1.59 5.69
C HIS A 436 15.13 2.52 5.50
N ILE A 437 14.74 3.24 6.54
CA ILE A 437 13.63 4.22 6.47
C ILE A 437 13.95 5.33 5.46
N GLU A 438 15.16 5.88 5.48
CA GLU A 438 15.60 6.90 4.51
C GLU A 438 15.58 6.38 3.08
N ALA A 439 15.94 5.11 2.85
CA ALA A 439 15.83 4.49 1.54
C ALA A 439 14.36 4.34 1.12
N LEU A 440 13.49 3.85 2.00
CA LEU A 440 12.06 3.68 1.71
C LEU A 440 11.38 5.00 1.38
N VAL A 441 11.64 6.08 2.12
CA VAL A 441 11.00 7.39 1.89
C VAL A 441 11.26 7.94 0.49
N LYS A 442 12.44 7.67 -0.10
CA LYS A 442 12.77 8.08 -1.48
C LYS A 442 11.88 7.40 -2.54
N HIS A 443 11.27 6.28 -2.19
CA HIS A 443 10.42 5.47 -3.07
C HIS A 443 8.93 5.56 -2.72
N GLN A 444 8.52 6.51 -1.86
CA GLN A 444 7.09 6.76 -1.66
C GLN A 444 6.49 7.39 -2.92
N GLY A 445 5.52 6.71 -3.53
CA GLY A 445 4.85 7.21 -4.74
C GLY A 445 4.04 8.48 -4.49
N ILE A 446 3.66 9.17 -5.57
CA ILE A 446 2.95 10.46 -5.51
C ILE A 446 1.65 10.44 -4.70
N THR A 447 0.98 9.28 -4.63
CA THR A 447 -0.24 9.07 -3.85
C THR A 447 0.00 8.70 -2.39
N GLY A 448 1.26 8.51 -1.98
CA GLY A 448 1.66 8.11 -0.63
C GLY A 448 1.87 6.61 -0.42
N SER A 449 1.65 5.78 -1.45
CA SER A 449 1.86 4.33 -1.37
C SER A 449 3.31 3.94 -1.60
N TRP A 450 3.67 2.78 -1.09
CA TRP A 450 4.81 2.01 -1.59
C TRP A 450 4.33 0.94 -2.56
N HIS A 451 5.23 0.54 -3.46
CA HIS A 451 4.93 -0.37 -4.55
C HIS A 451 5.23 -1.84 -4.17
N GLN A 452 4.62 -2.77 -4.90
CA GLN A 452 4.80 -4.21 -4.73
C GLN A 452 6.28 -4.61 -4.76
N VAL A 453 7.08 -3.94 -5.59
CA VAL A 453 8.54 -3.91 -5.47
C VAL A 453 8.96 -2.45 -5.31
N ILE A 454 9.68 -2.14 -4.22
CA ILE A 454 9.86 -0.77 -3.72
C ILE A 454 10.50 0.16 -4.76
N ASP A 455 11.54 -0.31 -5.42
CA ASP A 455 12.34 0.45 -6.39
C ASP A 455 11.85 0.32 -7.84
N HIS A 456 10.66 -0.25 -8.04
CA HIS A 456 10.01 -0.44 -9.34
C HIS A 456 8.61 0.21 -9.34
N PRO A 457 8.51 1.52 -9.67
CA PRO A 457 7.26 2.27 -9.63
C PRO A 457 6.20 1.76 -10.63
N GLU A 458 6.61 0.97 -11.62
CA GLU A 458 5.73 0.26 -12.56
C GLU A 458 5.00 -0.94 -11.95
N SER A 459 5.46 -1.45 -10.81
CA SER A 459 4.71 -2.46 -10.06
C SER A 459 3.52 -1.80 -9.34
N TYR A 460 2.44 -2.53 -9.05
CA TYR A 460 1.25 -1.92 -8.46
C TYR A 460 1.52 -1.38 -7.03
N SER A 461 0.84 -0.30 -6.64
CA SER A 461 0.86 0.23 -5.28
C SER A 461 0.29 -0.78 -4.27
N GLU A 462 1.11 -1.33 -3.38
CA GLU A 462 0.72 -2.45 -2.51
C GLU A 462 0.27 -1.97 -1.12
N PHE A 463 -0.86 -2.50 -0.65
CA PHE A 463 -1.53 -1.99 0.55
C PHE A 463 -0.81 -2.33 1.85
N THR A 464 -0.40 -3.59 2.01
CA THR A 464 0.12 -4.07 3.30
C THR A 464 1.48 -3.46 3.64
N SER A 465 2.39 -3.40 2.68
CA SER A 465 3.67 -2.73 2.74
C SER A 465 3.51 -1.25 3.08
N THR A 466 2.59 -0.54 2.42
CA THR A 466 2.31 0.87 2.74
C THR A 466 1.96 1.04 4.22
N CYS A 467 1.03 0.24 4.74
CA CYS A 467 0.64 0.31 6.15
C CYS A 467 1.79 -0.07 7.10
N MET A 468 2.55 -1.12 6.77
CA MET A 468 3.65 -1.61 7.61
C MET A 468 4.82 -0.62 7.68
N ILE A 469 5.21 -0.04 6.54
CA ILE A 469 6.27 0.97 6.46
C ILE A 469 5.84 2.22 7.23
N ALA A 470 4.62 2.71 7.00
CA ALA A 470 4.10 3.88 7.71
C ALA A 470 3.99 3.64 9.22
N ALA A 471 3.53 2.47 9.65
CA ALA A 471 3.53 2.09 11.06
C ALA A 471 4.93 2.03 11.66
N ALA A 472 5.92 1.49 10.93
CA ALA A 472 7.31 1.44 11.38
C ALA A 472 7.90 2.85 11.58
N ILE A 473 7.68 3.76 10.62
CA ILE A 473 8.06 5.16 10.74
C ILE A 473 7.39 5.79 11.97
N LYS A 474 6.08 5.57 12.13
CA LYS A 474 5.32 6.12 13.25
C LYS A 474 5.79 5.61 14.61
N ILE A 475 6.10 4.32 14.72
CA ILE A 475 6.69 3.72 15.94
C ILE A 475 8.07 4.32 16.21
N GLY A 476 8.91 4.47 15.18
CA GLY A 476 10.23 5.11 15.30
C GLY A 476 10.16 6.56 15.78
N VAL A 477 9.20 7.34 15.26
CA VAL A 477 8.93 8.71 15.70
C VAL A 477 8.45 8.74 17.16
N ASN A 478 7.43 7.94 17.49
CA ASN A 478 6.89 7.88 18.86
C ASN A 478 7.93 7.40 19.88
N GLY A 479 8.88 6.56 19.46
CA GLY A 479 9.99 6.09 20.28
C GLY A 479 11.21 7.01 20.32
N GLY A 480 11.17 8.17 19.66
CA GLY A 480 12.28 9.14 19.63
C GLY A 480 13.51 8.67 18.86
N ILE A 481 13.37 7.67 17.99
CA ILE A 481 14.45 7.19 17.10
C ILE A 481 14.53 8.07 15.85
N LEU A 482 13.37 8.52 15.36
CA LEU A 482 13.19 9.37 14.18
C LEU A 482 12.62 10.74 14.60
N ASP A 483 12.99 11.81 13.91
CA ASP A 483 12.46 13.15 14.15
C ASP A 483 11.06 13.30 13.52
N ALA A 484 10.07 13.74 14.30
CA ALA A 484 8.69 13.85 13.81
C ALA A 484 8.53 14.80 12.62
N SER A 485 9.32 15.89 12.57
CA SER A 485 9.20 16.91 11.53
C SER A 485 9.61 16.40 10.14
N ASP A 486 10.56 15.46 10.09
CA ASP A 486 11.07 14.89 8.84
C ASP A 486 10.06 13.94 8.16
N TYR A 487 9.17 13.32 8.95
CA TYR A 487 8.27 12.27 8.46
C TYR A 487 6.77 12.64 8.46
N TYR A 488 6.40 13.85 8.90
CA TYR A 488 5.00 14.28 8.97
C TYR A 488 4.27 14.14 7.61
N GLN A 489 4.85 14.69 6.53
CA GLN A 489 4.23 14.61 5.20
C GLN A 489 4.18 13.18 4.65
N VAL A 490 5.18 12.37 4.96
CA VAL A 490 5.25 10.96 4.55
C VAL A 490 4.08 10.18 5.16
N LEU A 491 3.83 10.38 6.47
CA LEU A 491 2.76 9.73 7.21
C LEU A 491 1.36 10.20 6.76
N GLU A 492 1.16 11.49 6.55
CA GLU A 492 -0.13 12.04 6.05
C GLU A 492 -0.47 11.49 4.65
N LYS A 493 0.51 11.41 3.75
CA LYS A 493 0.32 10.80 2.43
C LYS A 493 0.00 9.31 2.55
N ALA A 494 0.70 8.57 3.40
CA ALA A 494 0.43 7.15 3.62
C ALA A 494 -0.96 6.89 4.24
N GLU A 495 -1.42 7.76 5.14
CA GLU A 495 -2.77 7.73 5.70
C GLU A 495 -3.82 7.89 4.60
N LEU A 496 -3.71 8.93 3.76
CA LEU A 496 -4.61 9.12 2.61
C LEU A 496 -4.55 7.97 1.59
N ALA A 497 -3.37 7.37 1.38
CA ALA A 497 -3.19 6.19 0.54
C ALA A 497 -3.88 4.94 1.12
N THR A 498 -3.94 4.85 2.45
CA THR A 498 -4.58 3.74 3.18
C THR A 498 -6.10 3.90 3.14
N LEU A 499 -6.61 5.07 3.54
CA LEU A 499 -8.05 5.36 3.63
C LEU A 499 -8.76 5.16 2.29
N ARG A 500 -8.18 5.65 1.18
CA ARG A 500 -8.81 5.55 -0.16
C ARG A 500 -9.00 4.11 -0.66
N ARG A 501 -8.33 3.12 -0.06
CA ARG A 501 -8.35 1.69 -0.44
C ARG A 501 -9.25 0.83 0.44
N ILE A 502 -9.82 1.37 1.51
CA ILE A 502 -10.76 0.66 2.39
C ILE A 502 -12.19 0.95 1.93
N ALA A 503 -12.92 -0.10 1.56
CA ALA A 503 -14.35 0.00 1.22
C ALA A 503 -15.22 -0.05 2.49
N ALA A 504 -16.44 0.48 2.39
CA ALA A 504 -17.37 0.56 3.52
C ALA A 504 -17.75 -0.81 4.12
N ASP A 505 -17.66 -1.89 3.34
CA ASP A 505 -17.89 -3.27 3.80
C ASP A 505 -16.65 -3.91 4.44
N GLY A 506 -15.56 -3.16 4.59
CA GLY A 506 -14.26 -3.62 5.09
C GLY A 506 -13.40 -4.33 4.04
N SER A 507 -13.83 -4.45 2.78
CA SER A 507 -12.97 -4.97 1.71
C SER A 507 -11.83 -4.00 1.38
N ILE A 508 -10.63 -4.53 1.12
CA ILE A 508 -9.43 -3.72 0.91
C ILE A 508 -8.80 -4.05 -0.44
N ASN A 509 -8.37 -3.01 -1.16
CA ASN A 509 -7.79 -3.08 -2.51
C ASN A 509 -6.26 -3.18 -2.52
N ASN A 510 -5.71 -3.77 -3.58
CA ASN A 510 -4.28 -3.92 -3.87
C ASN A 510 -3.51 -4.64 -2.76
N VAL A 511 -4.10 -5.71 -2.24
CA VAL A 511 -3.46 -6.55 -1.21
C VAL A 511 -2.68 -7.67 -1.88
N CYS A 512 -1.36 -7.65 -1.78
CA CYS A 512 -0.55 -8.73 -2.33
C CYS A 512 -0.92 -10.06 -1.65
N THR A 513 -1.24 -11.08 -2.45
CA THR A 513 -1.54 -12.44 -1.99
C THR A 513 -0.41 -13.04 -1.12
N GLY A 514 -0.69 -14.13 -0.40
CA GLY A 514 0.32 -14.86 0.37
C GLY A 514 1.53 -15.20 -0.51
N THR A 515 2.72 -14.77 -0.07
CA THR A 515 3.94 -14.82 -0.87
C THR A 515 5.10 -15.11 0.07
N GLY A 516 5.81 -16.21 -0.16
CA GLY A 516 7.12 -16.50 0.44
C GLY A 516 8.24 -16.11 -0.53
N LYS A 517 9.49 -16.47 -0.24
CA LYS A 517 10.60 -16.17 -1.15
C LYS A 517 10.38 -16.73 -2.55
N GLN A 518 10.54 -15.88 -3.55
CA GLN A 518 10.51 -16.25 -4.97
C GLN A 518 11.92 -16.46 -5.51
N LYS A 519 12.01 -17.18 -6.63
CA LYS A 519 13.28 -17.53 -7.28
C LYS A 519 13.76 -16.50 -8.30
N ASP A 520 12.87 -15.63 -8.73
CA ASP A 520 13.13 -14.63 -9.77
C ASP A 520 12.28 -13.39 -9.54
N PHE A 521 12.77 -12.28 -10.08
CA PHE A 521 12.16 -10.97 -10.02
C PHE A 521 10.73 -10.93 -10.58
N ARG A 522 10.47 -11.60 -11.71
CA ARG A 522 9.16 -11.58 -12.38
C ARG A 522 8.07 -12.18 -11.50
N ALA A 523 8.40 -13.23 -10.75
CA ALA A 523 7.48 -13.85 -9.81
C ALA A 523 6.99 -12.88 -8.70
N TYR A 524 7.74 -11.82 -8.37
CA TYR A 524 7.25 -10.75 -7.49
C TYR A 524 6.29 -9.79 -8.18
N LEU A 525 6.58 -9.42 -9.44
CA LEU A 525 5.70 -8.55 -10.23
C LEU A 525 4.33 -9.21 -10.50
N ASP A 526 4.32 -10.52 -10.76
CA ASP A 526 3.12 -11.29 -11.11
C ASP A 526 2.28 -11.71 -9.87
N ARG A 527 2.59 -11.23 -8.66
CA ARG A 527 1.76 -11.55 -7.48
C ARG A 527 0.44 -10.79 -7.53
N GLU A 528 -0.65 -11.52 -7.38
CA GLU A 528 -2.02 -10.99 -7.40
C GLU A 528 -2.24 -9.85 -6.40
N ALA A 529 -2.86 -8.77 -6.88
CA ALA A 529 -3.28 -7.61 -6.11
C ALA A 529 -4.75 -7.76 -5.71
N LEU A 530 -5.03 -8.48 -4.62
CA LEU A 530 -6.38 -8.88 -4.25
C LEU A 530 -7.25 -7.70 -3.78
N GLN A 531 -8.53 -7.73 -4.15
CA GLN A 531 -9.63 -7.03 -3.48
C GLN A 531 -10.45 -8.04 -2.68
N SER A 532 -10.39 -7.97 -1.35
CA SER A 532 -11.27 -8.77 -0.49
C SER A 532 -11.26 -8.28 0.95
N ARG A 533 -12.18 -8.80 1.76
CA ARG A 533 -11.98 -8.85 3.21
C ARG A 533 -10.76 -9.72 3.51
N ASN A 534 -9.63 -9.07 3.71
CA ASN A 534 -8.34 -9.72 3.95
C ASN A 534 -7.82 -9.46 5.36
N ASP A 535 -7.74 -10.49 6.20
CA ASP A 535 -7.33 -10.34 7.62
C ASP A 535 -5.94 -9.72 7.79
N ARG A 536 -5.00 -9.99 6.87
CA ARG A 536 -3.66 -9.38 6.92
C ARG A 536 -3.76 -7.88 6.68
N ALA A 537 -4.46 -7.47 5.63
CA ALA A 537 -4.62 -6.07 5.31
C ALA A 537 -5.38 -5.32 6.41
N GLY A 538 -6.46 -5.90 6.94
CA GLY A 538 -7.20 -5.34 8.06
C GLY A 538 -6.32 -5.16 9.30
N ALA A 539 -5.49 -6.15 9.64
CA ALA A 539 -4.55 -6.05 10.76
C ALA A 539 -3.53 -4.91 10.59
N MET A 540 -2.93 -4.78 9.40
CA MET A 540 -1.93 -3.73 9.15
C MET A 540 -2.56 -2.33 9.10
N ALA A 541 -3.75 -2.22 8.51
CA ALA A 541 -4.50 -0.96 8.47
C ALA A 541 -4.91 -0.52 9.87
N LEU A 542 -5.47 -1.42 10.68
CA LEU A 542 -5.84 -1.14 12.07
C LEU A 542 -4.62 -0.67 12.87
N MET A 543 -3.49 -1.37 12.78
CA MET A 543 -2.26 -0.97 13.48
C MET A 543 -1.81 0.44 13.09
N PHE A 544 -1.69 0.72 11.79
CA PHE A 544 -1.21 2.02 11.31
C PHE A 544 -2.20 3.16 11.63
N LEU A 545 -3.48 3.00 11.29
CA LEU A 545 -4.49 4.04 11.50
C LEU A 545 -4.70 4.32 13.00
N THR A 546 -4.61 3.30 13.85
CA THR A 546 -4.70 3.49 15.31
C THR A 546 -3.54 4.34 15.83
N LEU A 547 -2.31 4.08 15.37
CA LEU A 547 -1.14 4.89 15.73
C LEU A 547 -1.29 6.36 15.26
N GLN A 548 -1.83 6.59 14.07
CA GLN A 548 -2.13 7.94 13.55
C GLN A 548 -3.22 8.62 14.37
N TYR A 549 -4.28 7.91 14.71
CA TYR A 549 -5.40 8.45 15.47
C TYR A 549 -5.00 8.85 16.89
N GLN A 550 -4.16 8.04 17.57
CA GLN A 550 -3.64 8.33 18.90
C GLN A 550 -2.92 9.68 18.97
N GLU A 551 -2.03 9.97 18.02
CA GLU A 551 -1.32 11.25 17.97
C GLU A 551 -2.29 12.43 17.82
N LYS A 552 -3.26 12.32 16.90
CA LYS A 552 -4.26 13.38 16.66
C LYS A 552 -5.12 13.65 17.90
N LEU A 553 -5.38 12.64 18.73
CA LEU A 553 -6.05 12.82 20.02
C LEU A 553 -5.16 13.56 21.03
N PHE A 554 -3.90 13.16 21.20
CA PHE A 554 -2.99 13.82 22.14
C PHE A 554 -2.78 15.30 21.80
N GLN A 555 -2.59 15.63 20.51
CA GLN A 555 -2.45 17.02 20.04
C GLN A 555 -3.71 17.89 20.27
N ARG A 556 -4.90 17.28 20.32
CA ARG A 556 -6.16 17.98 20.62
C ARG A 556 -6.33 18.25 22.11
N ASN A 557 -5.85 17.35 22.97
CA ASN A 557 -5.96 17.48 24.42
C ASN A 557 -4.90 18.43 25.02
N GLU A 558 -3.84 18.75 24.28
CA GLU A 558 -2.82 19.74 24.66
C GLU A 558 -3.15 21.19 24.22
N LYS A 559 -4.18 21.38 23.40
CA LYS A 559 -4.70 22.69 22.96
C LYS A 559 -5.94 23.08 23.73
#